data_AF-A0A5K0VT81-F1
#
_entry.id   AF-A0A5K0VT81-F1
#
_cell.length_a   1.000
_cell.length_b   1.000
_cell.length_c   1.000
_cell.angle_alpha   90.00
_cell.angle_beta   90.00
_cell.angle_gamma   90.00
#
_symmetry.space_group_name_H-M   'P 1'
#
loop_
_entity.id
_entity.type
_entity.pdbx_description
1 polymer ?
#
loop_
_entity_poly.entity_id
_entity_poly.type
_entity_poly.pdbx_seq_one_letter_code
_entity_poly.pdbx_strand_id
1 'polypeptide(L)'
;VLTVHVRGTNLETGVALRGSLHLIDLAGSERVERSEATGDRLREAQHINKSLSALGDVIHALSQKNSHVPFRNSKLTQILQGSL
;
A
#
# COMPACT_ATOMS: atom_id res chain seq x y z
N VAL A 1 -6.80 -5.91 2.03
CA VAL A 1 -6.53 -4.78 2.95
C VAL A 1 -7.65 -4.72 3.97
N LEU A 2 -7.32 -4.87 5.24
CA LEU A 2 -8.23 -4.64 6.37
C LEU A 2 -7.90 -3.28 6.98
N THR A 3 -8.90 -2.44 7.18
CA THR A 3 -8.74 -1.14 7.84
C THR A 3 -9.57 -1.10 9.12
N VAL A 4 -8.92 -0.78 10.24
CA VAL A 4 -9.57 -0.56 11.53
C VAL A 4 -9.54 0.94 11.82
N HIS A 5 -10.72 1.55 11.91
CA HIS A 5 -10.86 2.95 12.29
C HIS A 5 -11.15 3.07 13.78
N VAL A 6 -10.33 3.84 14.48
CA VAL A 6 -10.47 4.08 15.92
C VAL A 6 -10.86 5.53 16.14
N ARG A 7 -11.89 5.76 16.95
CA ARG A 7 -12.29 7.09 17.42
C ARG A 7 -12.25 7.09 18.94
N GLY A 8 -11.53 8.05 19.50
CA GLY A 8 -11.47 8.26 20.94
C GLY A 8 -11.90 9.67 21.27
N THR A 9 -12.56 9.86 22.40
CA THR A 9 -12.88 11.18 22.94
C THR A 9 -12.37 11.24 24.37
N ASN A 10 -11.55 12.23 24.68
CA ASN A 10 -11.18 12.52 26.05
C ASN A 10 -12.38 13.16 26.76
N LEU A 11 -12.86 12.54 27.85
CA LEU A 11 -14.07 12.95 28.55
C LEU A 11 -13.88 14.22 29.41
N GLU A 12 -12.65 14.53 29.80
CA GLU A 12 -12.34 15.72 30.61
C GLU A 12 -12.14 16.95 29.72
N THR A 13 -11.45 16.79 28.60
CA THR A 13 -11.10 17.92 27.70
C THR A 13 -12.03 18.05 26.51
N GLY A 14 -12.87 17.05 26.24
CA GLY A 14 -13.73 16.98 25.05
C GLY A 14 -12.98 16.74 23.73
N VAL A 15 -11.65 16.59 23.76
CA VAL A 15 -10.84 16.41 22.55
C VAL A 15 -11.15 15.07 21.89
N ALA A 16 -11.51 15.11 20.60
CA ALA A 16 -11.73 13.93 19.78
C ALA A 16 -10.49 13.57 18.96
N LEU A 17 -10.12 12.30 18.97
CA LEU A 17 -9.05 11.70 18.19
C LEU A 17 -9.64 10.73 17.17
N ARG A 18 -9.02 10.68 15.99
CA ARG A 18 -9.33 9.71 14.94
C ARG A 18 -8.03 9.10 14.45
N GLY A 19 -7.97 7.78 14.45
CA GLY A 19 -6.86 7.00 13.89
C GLY A 19 -7.36 5.94 12.93
N SER A 20 -6.49 5.49 12.04
CA SER A 20 -6.73 4.34 11.18
C SER A 20 -5.52 3.42 11.18
N LEU A 21 -5.76 2.14 11.43
CA LEU A 21 -4.78 1.06 11.33
C LEU A 21 -5.07 0.26 10.07
N HIS A 22 -4.09 0.13 9.19
CA HIS A 22 -4.20 -0.64 7.95
C HIS A 22 -3.37 -1.91 8.07
N LEU A 23 -4.05 -3.06 8.02
CA LEU A 23 -3.47 -4.38 8.04
C LEU A 23 -3.50 -4.91 6.60
N ILE A 24 -2.33 -5.05 6.00
CA ILE A 24 -2.17 -5.32 4.57
C ILE A 24 -1.49 -6.68 4.44
N ASP A 25 -2.24 -7.66 3.96
CA ASP A 25 -1.68 -8.91 3.47
C ASP A 25 -1.34 -8.74 1.98
N LEU A 26 -0.06 -8.90 1.64
CA LEU A 26 0.46 -8.68 0.30
C LEU A 26 0.59 -10.01 -0.44
N ALA A 27 0.28 -9.99 -1.73
CA ALA A 27 0.55 -11.12 -2.62
C ALA A 27 2.06 -11.38 -2.73
N GLY A 28 2.40 -12.57 -3.23
CA GLY A 28 3.78 -12.99 -3.43
C GLY A 28 4.57 -12.05 -4.34
N SER A 29 5.86 -11.88 -4.03
CA SER A 29 6.81 -11.01 -4.75
C SER A 29 7.73 -11.78 -5.69
N GLU A 30 7.39 -13.02 -6.01
CA GLU A 30 8.17 -13.89 -6.87
C GLU A 30 8.30 -13.32 -8.29
N ARG A 31 9.46 -13.60 -8.89
CA ARG A 31 9.74 -13.17 -10.26
C ARG A 31 8.95 -14.01 -11.25
N VAL A 32 8.18 -13.32 -12.08
CA VAL A 32 7.39 -13.91 -13.17
C VAL A 32 8.23 -14.76 -14.12
N GLU A 33 9.47 -14.36 -14.39
CA GLU A 33 10.40 -15.10 -15.25
C GLU A 33 10.69 -16.53 -14.76
N ARG A 34 10.45 -16.81 -13.47
CA ARG A 34 10.68 -18.12 -12.85
C ARG A 34 9.40 -18.93 -12.66
N SER A 35 8.22 -18.36 -12.94
CA SER A 35 6.95 -18.99 -12.59
C SER A 35 6.35 -19.87 -13.71
N GLU A 36 7.03 -19.98 -14.87
CA GLU A 36 6.54 -20.63 -16.10
C GLU A 36 5.09 -20.24 -16.47
N ALA A 37 4.61 -19.12 -15.93
CA ALA A 37 3.23 -18.69 -16.06
C ALA A 37 2.98 -18.18 -17.47
N THR A 38 1.85 -18.57 -18.04
CA THR A 38 1.44 -18.17 -19.39
C THR A 38 0.00 -17.62 -19.37
N GLY A 39 -0.37 -16.94 -20.45
CA GLY A 39 -1.73 -16.42 -20.64
C GLY A 39 -2.20 -15.53 -19.50
N ASP A 40 -3.34 -15.88 -18.89
CA ASP A 40 -3.97 -15.07 -17.84
C ASP A 40 -3.16 -15.06 -16.54
N ARG A 41 -2.52 -16.17 -16.19
CA ARG A 41 -1.65 -16.26 -15.00
C ARG A 41 -0.42 -15.34 -15.13
N LEU A 42 0.12 -15.22 -16.34
CA LEU A 42 1.21 -14.30 -16.62
C LEU A 42 0.78 -12.84 -16.38
N ARG A 43 -0.40 -12.46 -16.88
CA ARG A 43 -0.94 -11.11 -16.69
C ARG A 43 -1.22 -10.82 -15.22
N GLU A 44 -1.78 -11.78 -14.49
CA GLU A 44 -1.99 -11.67 -13.04
C GLU A 44 -0.67 -11.43 -12.29
N ALA A 45 0.35 -12.25 -12.55
CA ALA A 45 1.66 -12.11 -11.92
C ALA A 45 2.34 -10.77 -12.25
N GLN A 46 2.17 -10.26 -13.47
CA GLN A 46 2.63 -8.92 -13.86
C GLN A 46 1.90 -7.81 -13.09
N HIS A 47 0.58 -7.94 -12.90
CA HIS A 47 -0.19 -6.97 -12.12
C HIS A 47 0.19 -6.97 -10.63
N ILE A 48 0.40 -8.16 -10.04
CA ILE A 48 0.90 -8.30 -8.66
C ILE A 48 2.24 -7.57 -8.53
N ASN A 49 3.23 -7.92 -9.36
CA ASN A 49 4.55 -7.33 -9.30
C ASN A 49 4.57 -5.82 -9.57
N LYS A 50 3.72 -5.33 -10.47
CA LYS A 50 3.56 -3.89 -10.69
C LYS A 50 3.09 -3.16 -9.42
N SER A 51 2.12 -3.74 -8.70
CA SER A 51 1.61 -3.12 -7.48
C SER A 51 2.63 -3.12 -6.33
N LEU A 52 3.41 -4.21 -6.20
CA LEU A 52 4.46 -4.33 -5.19
C LEU A 52 5.66 -3.42 -5.50
N SER A 53 6.04 -3.31 -6.78
CA SER A 53 7.12 -2.39 -7.21
C SER A 53 6.74 -0.94 -6.94
N ALA A 54 5.51 -0.54 -7.28
CA ALA A 54 5.01 0.80 -6.98
C ALA A 54 5.00 1.12 -5.48
N LEU A 55 4.69 0.13 -4.63
CA LEU A 55 4.78 0.27 -3.17
C LEU A 55 6.24 0.51 -2.72
N GLY A 56 7.19 -0.25 -3.28
CA GLY A 56 8.63 -0.03 -3.05
C GLY A 56 9.08 1.37 -3.44
N ASP A 57 8.67 1.85 -4.61
CA ASP A 57 9.00 3.21 -5.11
C ASP A 57 8.47 4.31 -4.17
N VAL A 58 7.25 4.14 -3.66
CA VAL A 58 6.62 5.08 -2.71
C VAL A 58 7.40 5.12 -1.40
N ILE A 59 7.69 3.96 -0.80
CA ILE A 59 8.45 3.86 0.46
C ILE A 59 9.85 4.47 0.28
N HIS A 60 10.51 4.18 -0.84
CA HIS A 60 11.81 4.75 -1.14
C HIS A 60 11.75 6.28 -1.26
N ALA A 61 10.82 6.83 -2.04
CA ALA A 61 10.66 8.28 -2.21
C ALA A 61 10.37 8.99 -0.88
N LEU A 62 9.54 8.40 -0.01
CA LEU A 62 9.26 8.91 1.34
C LEU A 62 10.52 8.91 2.21
N SER A 63 11.30 7.83 2.20
CA SER A 63 12.55 7.73 2.96
C SER A 63 13.57 8.79 2.58
N GLN A 64 13.63 9.14 1.28
CA GLN A 64 14.51 10.17 0.73
C GLN A 64 13.93 11.59 0.88
N LYS A 65 12.71 11.75 1.42
CA LYS A 65 11.98 13.02 1.50
C LYS A 65 11.88 13.74 0.16
N ASN A 66 11.68 12.96 -0.91
CA ASN A 66 11.51 13.52 -2.25
C ASN A 66 10.29 14.45 -2.28
N SER A 67 10.37 15.51 -3.08
CA SER A 67 9.24 16.44 -3.28
C SER A 67 8.03 15.77 -3.95
N HIS A 68 8.29 14.75 -4.77
CA HIS A 68 7.25 13.95 -5.42
C HIS A 68 7.30 12.49 -4.93
N VAL A 69 6.15 11.98 -4.50
CA VAL A 69 5.95 10.58 -4.13
C VAL A 69 4.91 9.96 -5.07
N PRO A 70 5.24 8.86 -5.78
CA PRO A 70 4.43 8.36 -6.89
C PRO A 70 3.25 7.47 -6.46
N PHE A 71 2.43 7.93 -5.50
CA PHE A 71 1.29 7.16 -4.98
C PHE A 71 0.29 6.71 -6.06
N ARG A 72 0.25 7.39 -7.22
CA ARG A 72 -0.68 7.09 -8.30
C ARG A 72 -0.28 5.90 -9.19
N ASN A 73 0.95 5.37 -9.05
CA ASN A 73 1.46 4.29 -9.91
C ASN A 73 0.73 2.95 -9.74
N SER A 74 0.01 2.76 -8.62
CA SER A 74 -0.87 1.61 -8.42
C SER A 74 -2.11 1.97 -7.60
N LYS A 75 -3.16 1.15 -7.68
CA LYS A 75 -4.34 1.33 -6.81
C LYS A 75 -4.02 1.07 -5.34
N LEU A 76 -3.12 0.12 -5.08
CA LEU A 76 -2.63 -0.20 -3.73
C LEU A 76 -2.03 1.05 -3.08
N THR A 77 -1.06 1.69 -3.74
CA THR A 77 -0.39 2.89 -3.22
C THR A 77 -1.33 4.09 -3.07
N GLN A 78 -2.35 4.24 -3.94
CA GLN A 78 -3.36 5.29 -3.76
C GLN A 78 -4.20 5.08 -2.49
N ILE A 79 -4.57 3.84 -2.19
CA ILE A 79 -5.35 3.50 -0.99
C ILE A 79 -4.53 3.77 0.29
N LEU A 80 -3.23 3.50 0.24
CA LEU A 80 -2.33 3.63 1.39
C LEU A 80 -1.77 5.04 1.60
N GLN A 81 -2.05 5.98 0.70
CA GLN A 81 -1.51 7.34 0.76
C GLN A 81 -1.82 8.07 2.07
N GLY A 82 -2.96 7.79 2.72
CA GLY A 82 -3.31 8.39 4.01
C GLY A 82 -2.54 7.82 5.21
N SER A 83 -1.72 6.79 5.00
CA SER A 83 -1.11 5.98 6.06
C SER A 83 0.41 5.83 5.94
N LEU A 84 0.97 6.16 4.79
CA LEU A 84 2.39 6.04 4.45
C LEU A 84 3.10 7.39 4.45
#